data_AF-A0A7Z9UPW8-F1
#
_entry.id   AF-A0A7Z9UPW8-F1
#
_cell.length_a   1.000
_cell.length_b   1.000
_cell.length_c   1.000
_cell.angle_alpha   90.00
_cell.angle_beta   90.00
_cell.angle_gamma   90.00
#
_symmetry.space_group_name_H-M   'P 1'
#
loop_
_entity.id
_entity.type
_entity.pdbx_description
1 polymer ?
#
loop_
_entity_poly.entity_id
_entity_poly.type
_entity_poly.pdbx_seq_one_letter_code
_entity_poly.pdbx_strand_id
1 'polypeptide(L)' 'MKATNKAPEIVEVLNSILDKIPAALNTREEAVNLGLCATCGHDALSTSFRDELSWKEYTISGMCQKCQDEVFGV' A
#
# COMPACT_ATOMS: atom_id res chain seq x y z
N MET A 1 -7.93 6.87 18.49
CA MET A 1 -9.03 7.78 18.05
C MET A 1 -10.23 6.93 17.62
N LYS A 2 -11.47 7.44 17.68
CA LYS A 2 -12.68 6.72 17.23
C LYS A 2 -13.56 7.62 16.36
N ALA A 3 -14.13 7.05 15.30
CA ALA A 3 -15.05 7.77 14.42
C ALA A 3 -16.36 8.12 15.13
N THR A 4 -16.93 9.28 14.79
CA THR A 4 -18.25 9.70 15.28
C THR A 4 -19.37 9.07 14.46
N ASN A 5 -20.53 8.83 15.08
CA ASN A 5 -21.72 8.35 14.37
C ASN A 5 -22.17 9.34 13.28
N LYS A 6 -22.57 8.81 12.12
CA LYS A 6 -23.08 9.53 10.95
C LYS A 6 -24.32 8.82 10.41
N ALA A 7 -25.16 9.54 9.67
CA ALA A 7 -26.36 8.99 9.05
C ALA A 7 -26.02 7.84 8.10
N PRO A 8 -26.84 6.78 8.00
CA PRO A 8 -26.54 5.58 7.21
C PRO A 8 -26.16 5.88 5.75
N GLU A 9 -26.84 6.83 5.13
CA GLU A 9 -26.63 7.23 3.73
C GLU A 9 -25.24 7.86 3.53
N ILE A 10 -24.73 8.56 4.55
CA ILE A 10 -23.39 9.16 4.54
C ILE A 10 -22.32 8.07 4.70
N VAL A 11 -22.57 7.08 5.56
CA VAL A 11 -21.63 5.96 5.78
C VAL A 11 -21.50 5.10 4.51
N GLU A 12 -22.60 4.86 3.81
CA GLU A 12 -22.61 4.08 2.56
C GLU A 12 -21.82 4.78 1.44
N VAL A 13 -22.00 6.09 1.27
CA VAL A 13 -21.22 6.88 0.31
C VAL A 13 -19.74 6.89 0.68
N LEU A 14 -19.40 7.06 1.96
CA LEU A 14 -18.01 7.01 2.43
C LEU A 14 -17.36 5.66 2.15
N ASN A 15 -18.03 4.55 2.42
CA ASN A 15 -17.52 3.21 2.11
C ASN A 15 -17.35 3.00 0.60
N SER A 16 -18.27 3.47 -0.23
CA SER A 16 -18.15 3.36 -1.70
C SER A 16 -16.98 4.16 -2.30
N ILE A 17 -16.58 5.24 -1.62
CA ILE A 17 -15.40 6.04 -1.95
C ILE A 17 -14.13 5.34 -1.42
N LEU A 18 -14.18 4.78 -0.21
CA LEU A 18 -13.10 4.02 0.41
C LEU A 18 -12.83 2.67 -0.28
N ASP A 19 -13.83 2.04 -0.90
CA ASP A 19 -13.66 0.79 -1.66
C ASP A 19 -12.96 1.01 -3.01
N LYS A 20 -12.97 2.25 -3.51
CA LYS A 20 -12.34 2.67 -4.78
C LYS A 20 -11.02 3.40 -4.58
N ILE A 21 -10.71 3.76 -3.34
CA ILE A 21 -9.42 4.30 -2.94
C ILE A 21 -8.67 3.14 -2.28
N PRO A 22 -7.40 2.87 -2.59
CA PRO A 22 -6.60 2.02 -1.71
C PRO A 22 -6.51 2.70 -0.33
N ALA A 23 -7.42 2.37 0.58
CA ALA A 23 -7.61 3.03 1.87
C ALA A 23 -6.55 2.65 2.92
N ALA A 24 -5.29 2.52 2.53
CA ALA A 24 -4.22 2.06 3.42
C ALA A 24 -2.96 2.94 3.47
N LEU A 25 -2.72 3.84 2.51
CA LEU A 25 -1.39 4.43 2.32
C LEU A 25 -1.42 5.96 2.30
N ASN A 26 -1.40 6.62 3.46
CA ASN A 26 -1.10 8.05 3.52
C ASN A 26 0.41 8.31 3.54
N THR A 27 1.20 7.26 3.83
CA THR A 27 2.67 7.32 3.82
C THR A 27 3.28 6.01 3.34
N ARG A 28 4.54 6.12 2.89
CA ARG A 28 5.43 4.98 2.64
C ARG A 28 5.57 4.05 3.85
N GLU A 29 5.61 4.62 5.05
CA GLU A 29 5.80 3.86 6.30
C GLU A 29 4.60 2.98 6.61
N GLU A 30 3.39 3.51 6.41
CA GLU A 30 2.16 2.72 6.48
C GLU A 30 2.17 1.61 5.43
N ALA A 31 2.71 1.86 4.23
CA ALA A 31 2.83 0.83 3.19
C ALA A 31 3.72 -0.34 3.60
N VAL A 32 4.91 -0.02 4.09
CA VAL A 32 5.85 -1.03 4.58
C VAL A 32 5.25 -1.80 5.76
N ASN A 33 4.59 -1.12 6.69
CA ASN A 33 3.98 -1.75 7.86
C ASN A 33 2.81 -2.67 7.51
N LEU A 34 2.05 -2.35 6.46
CA LEU A 34 0.92 -3.15 5.99
C LEU A 34 1.31 -4.21 4.95
N GLY A 35 2.58 -4.29 4.55
CA GLY A 35 3.03 -5.23 3.53
C GLY A 35 2.58 -4.85 2.11
N LEU A 36 2.22 -3.59 1.87
CA LEU A 36 1.72 -3.09 0.59
C LEU A 36 2.81 -2.34 -0.19
N CYS A 37 2.61 -2.24 -1.50
CA CYS A 37 3.44 -1.44 -2.39
C CYS A 37 3.02 0.03 -2.32
N ALA A 38 3.94 0.91 -1.95
CA ALA A 38 3.76 2.36 -1.93
C ALA A 38 3.49 2.98 -3.31
N THR A 39 3.78 2.26 -4.40
CA THR A 39 3.61 2.73 -5.78
C THR A 39 2.34 2.21 -6.43
N CYS A 40 2.11 0.89 -6.40
CA CYS A 40 0.97 0.27 -7.09
C CYS A 40 -0.16 -0.18 -6.16
N GLY A 41 0.00 -0.07 -4.83
CA GLY A 41 -1.02 -0.40 -3.84
C GLY A 41 -1.28 -1.89 -3.63
N HIS A 42 -0.68 -2.77 -4.44
CA HIS A 42 -0.81 -4.22 -4.30
C HIS A 42 0.03 -4.78 -3.15
N ASP A 43 -0.27 -6.00 -2.74
CA ASP A 43 0.51 -6.75 -1.74
C ASP A 43 1.96 -6.93 -2.24
N ALA A 44 2.90 -6.27 -1.55
CA ALA A 44 4.32 -6.33 -1.86
C ALA A 44 4.98 -7.60 -1.32
N LEU A 45 4.40 -8.25 -0.30
CA LEU A 45 4.91 -9.49 0.29
C LEU A 45 4.46 -10.72 -0.49
N SER A 46 3.37 -10.61 -1.27
CA SER A 46 2.94 -11.64 -2.20
C SER A 46 3.92 -11.86 -3.36
N THR A 47 4.74 -10.85 -3.68
CA THR A 47 5.82 -10.97 -4.65
C THR A 47 7.08 -11.46 -3.95
N SER A 48 7.62 -12.60 -4.37
CA SER A 48 8.97 -13.01 -3.93
C SER A 48 9.97 -11.93 -4.32
N PHE A 49 10.67 -11.38 -3.33
CA PHE A 49 11.83 -10.53 -3.60
C PHE A 49 12.95 -11.41 -4.16
N ARG A 50 13.62 -10.92 -5.21
CA ARG A 50 14.61 -11.72 -5.95
C ARG A 50 15.87 -11.98 -5.11
N ASP A 51 16.23 -11.04 -4.25
CA ASP A 51 17.43 -11.08 -3.41
C ASP A 51 17.27 -10.21 -2.15
N GLU A 52 18.25 -10.30 -1.26
CA GLU A 52 18.29 -9.49 -0.03
C GLU A 52 18.38 -7.98 -0.31
N LEU A 53 18.93 -7.58 -1.46
CA LEU A 53 19.03 -6.19 -1.85
C LEU A 53 17.63 -5.63 -2.18
N SER A 54 16.83 -6.33 -2.96
CA SER A 54 15.44 -5.94 -3.27
C SER A 54 14.56 -5.92 -2.02
N TRP A 55 14.79 -6.83 -1.07
CA TRP A 55 14.15 -6.74 0.24
C TRP A 55 14.53 -5.46 0.97
N LYS A 56 15.82 -5.13 1.02
CA LYS A 56 16.30 -3.90 1.64
C LYS A 56 15.73 -2.66 0.94
N GLU A 57 15.69 -2.65 -0.39
CA GLU A 57 15.09 -1.59 -1.20
C GLU A 57 13.59 -1.43 -0.92
N TYR A 58 12.85 -2.52 -0.67
CA TYR A 58 11.46 -2.46 -0.22
C TYR A 58 11.34 -1.77 1.14
N THR A 59 12.17 -2.11 2.12
CA THR A 59 12.11 -1.44 3.45
C THR A 59 12.40 0.06 3.38
N ILE A 60 13.18 0.50 2.38
CA ILE A 60 13.51 1.90 2.14
C ILE A 60 12.39 2.59 1.37
N SER A 61 11.93 2.02 0.26
CA SER A 61 11.06 2.68 -0.73
C SER A 61 9.57 2.33 -0.60
N GLY A 62 9.25 1.20 0.03
CA GLY A 62 7.93 0.60 0.03
C GLY A 62 7.51 -0.02 -1.30
N MET A 63 8.40 -0.20 -2.28
CA MET A 63 8.03 -0.72 -3.61
C MET A 63 8.13 -2.25 -3.67
N CYS A 64 7.10 -2.93 -4.20
CA CYS A 64 7.18 -4.36 -4.53
C CYS A 64 8.22 -4.62 -5.63
N GLN A 65 8.65 -5.88 -5.76
CA GLN A 65 9.71 -6.28 -6.71
C GLN A 65 9.44 -5.76 -8.14
N LYS A 66 8.22 -5.96 -8.65
CA LYS A 66 7.86 -5.50 -10.01
C LYS A 66 8.07 -4.00 -10.21
N CYS A 67 7.66 -3.18 -9.23
CA CYS A 67 7.85 -1.74 -9.31
C CYS A 67 9.34 -1.35 -9.15
N GLN A 68 10.11 -2.10 -8.37
CA GLN A 68 11.57 -1.92 -8.30
C GLN A 68 12.21 -2.22 -9.66
N ASP A 69 11.83 -3.31 -10.33
CA ASP A 69 12.38 -3.70 -11.63
C ASP A 69 12.06 -2.65 -12.71
N GLU A 70 10.84 -2.09 -12.69
CA GLU A 70 10.42 -1.01 -13.61
C GLU A 70 11.20 0.30 -13.40
N VAL A 71 11.57 0.62 -12.15
CA VAL A 71 12.27 1.88 -11.81
C VAL A 71 13.78 1.76 -11.90
N PHE A 72 14.35 0.66 -11.42
CA PHE A 72 15.79 0.46 -11.30
C PHE A 72 16.39 -0.38 -12.42
N GLY A 73 15.58 -1.06 -13.23
CA GLY A 73 16.03 -1.81 -14.41
C GLY A 73 16.98 -2.96 -14.08
N VAL A 74 16.85 -3.54 -12.87
CA VAL A 74 17.61 -4.70 -12.39
C VAL A 74 16.76 -5.94 -12.40
#